data_AF-A0A0D2YFT9-F1
#
_entry.id   AF-A0A0D2YFT9-F1
#
_cell.length_a   1.000
_cell.length_b   1.000
_cell.length_c   1.000
_cell.angle_alpha   90.00
_cell.angle_beta   90.00
_cell.angle_gamma   90.00
#
_symmetry.space_group_name_H-M   'P 1'
#
loop_
_entity.id
_entity.type
_entity.pdbx_description
1 polymer ?
#
loop_
_entity_poly.entity_id
_entity_poly.type
_entity_poly.pdbx_seq_one_letter_code
_entity_poly.pdbx_strand_id
1 'polypeptide(L)'
;MPDSPIEAAWRFQTLESIDRFISSDNVSAQLSLQNYVSNGFDTSLTANYVDSINPKTGKSFARVPISSAAQVDHALQAATDAFKKWSRTTAAFRSSLLQRVAFLIEENKELLAVWESIDQGKTVARARVEVDRAATNFR
;
A
#
# COMPACT_ATOMS: atom_id res chain seq x y z
N MET A 1 0.39 -5.72 16.15
CA MET A 1 1.63 -5.06 15.71
C MET A 1 1.61 -3.65 16.28
N PRO A 2 2.70 -3.08 16.81
CA PRO A 2 2.68 -1.69 17.24
C PRO A 2 2.38 -0.78 16.03
N ASP A 3 1.48 0.19 16.24
CA ASP A 3 1.03 1.29 15.39
C ASP A 3 1.59 1.35 13.95
N SER A 4 1.04 0.51 13.07
CA SER A 4 1.26 0.66 11.63
C SER A 4 0.82 2.06 11.21
N PRO A 5 1.64 2.82 10.44
CA PRO A 5 1.27 4.16 9.97
C PRO A 5 0.03 4.16 9.08
N ILE A 6 -0.36 2.97 8.59
CA ILE A 6 -1.54 2.75 7.75
C ILE A 6 -2.59 1.87 8.45
N GLU A 7 -2.55 1.70 9.77
CA GLU A 7 -3.52 0.86 10.49
C GLU A 7 -4.96 1.31 10.24
N ALA A 8 -5.19 2.62 10.18
CA ALA A 8 -6.51 3.17 9.85
C ALA A 8 -6.98 2.79 8.44
N ALA A 9 -6.06 2.61 7.48
CA ALA A 9 -6.38 2.32 6.09
C ALA A 9 -7.13 0.98 5.93
N TRP A 10 -6.88 0.02 6.82
CA TRP A 10 -7.51 -1.30 6.84
C TRP A 10 -9.02 -1.28 7.18
N ARG A 11 -9.54 -0.13 7.64
CA ARG A 11 -10.94 0.01 8.08
C ARG A 11 -11.89 0.44 6.97
N PHE A 12 -11.38 0.85 5.81
CA PHE A 12 -12.19 1.44 4.74
C PHE A 12 -12.45 0.43 3.62
N GLN A 13 -13.61 -0.23 3.69
CA GLN A 13 -14.04 -1.25 2.73
C GLN A 13 -15.16 -0.75 1.80
N THR A 14 -15.66 0.47 2.00
CA THR A 14 -16.72 1.07 1.18
C THR A 14 -16.38 2.51 0.79
N LEU A 15 -16.88 2.95 -0.37
CA LEU A 15 -16.74 4.35 -0.81
C LEU A 15 -17.31 5.33 0.21
N GLU A 16 -18.41 4.98 0.88
CA GLU A 16 -19.00 5.83 1.92
C GLU A 16 -18.08 5.98 3.14
N SER A 17 -17.42 4.91 3.57
CA SER A 17 -16.51 4.96 4.73
C SER A 17 -15.29 5.84 4.45
N ILE A 18 -14.72 5.74 3.25
CA ILE A 18 -13.54 6.53 2.86
C ILE A 18 -13.91 7.97 2.50
N ASP A 19 -15.05 8.20 1.85
CA ASP A 19 -15.51 9.57 1.54
C ASP A 19 -15.75 10.35 2.84
N ARG A 20 -16.31 9.72 3.89
CA ARG A 20 -16.44 10.34 5.22
C ARG A 20 -15.09 10.68 5.85
N PHE A 21 -14.12 9.78 5.72
CA PHE A 21 -12.76 10.00 6.22
C PHE A 21 -12.08 11.17 5.51
N ILE A 22 -12.08 11.19 4.17
CA ILE A 22 -11.47 12.26 3.35
C ILE A 22 -12.19 13.60 3.52
N SER A 23 -13.51 13.57 3.70
CA SER A 23 -14.31 14.80 3.80
C SER A 23 -14.24 15.44 5.18
N SER A 24 -13.75 14.73 6.20
CA SER A 24 -13.55 15.34 7.53
C SER A 24 -12.53 16.47 7.42
N ASP A 25 -12.87 17.67 7.89
CA ASP A 25 -11.99 18.87 7.84
C ASP A 25 -10.79 18.77 8.81
N ASN A 26 -10.48 17.58 9.28
CA ASN A 26 -9.38 17.33 10.17
C ASN A 26 -8.12 17.00 9.36
N VAL A 27 -7.23 17.98 9.20
CA VAL A 27 -5.92 17.80 8.53
C VAL A 27 -5.09 16.68 9.18
N SER A 28 -5.29 16.41 10.47
CA SER A 28 -4.64 15.29 11.17
C SER A 28 -5.20 13.90 10.82
N ALA A 29 -6.27 13.82 10.01
CA ALA A 29 -6.83 12.57 9.52
C ALA A 29 -6.10 12.02 8.28
N GLN A 30 -5.18 12.76 7.65
CA GLN A 30 -4.48 12.26 6.46
C GLN A 30 -3.56 11.07 6.79
N LEU A 31 -3.53 10.08 5.91
CA LEU A 31 -2.57 8.98 6.04
C LEU A 31 -1.17 9.49 5.74
N SER A 32 -0.22 9.29 6.65
CA SER A 32 1.20 9.53 6.37
C SER A 32 1.86 8.19 6.05
N LEU A 33 2.16 7.97 4.76
CA LEU A 33 2.78 6.73 4.32
C LEU A 33 4.27 6.72 4.68
N GLN A 34 4.83 5.52 4.81
CA GLN A 34 6.24 5.28 5.05
C GLN A 34 6.73 4.20 4.07
N ASN A 35 8.00 4.25 3.71
CA ASN A 35 8.62 3.16 2.95
C ASN A 35 8.57 1.87 3.79
N TYR A 36 8.41 0.72 3.15
CA TYR A 36 8.51 -0.58 3.82
C TYR A 36 9.78 -1.31 3.37
N VAL A 37 10.80 -1.32 4.22
CA VAL A 37 12.14 -1.85 3.93
C VAL A 37 12.59 -2.77 5.06
N SER A 38 13.26 -3.87 4.74
CA SER A 38 13.78 -4.81 5.75
C SER A 38 12.72 -5.38 6.70
N ASN A 39 11.52 -5.68 6.19
CA ASN A 39 10.36 -6.18 6.95
C ASN A 39 9.78 -5.20 8.00
N GLY A 40 10.00 -3.89 7.82
CA GLY A 40 9.41 -2.86 8.68
C GLY A 40 9.13 -1.57 7.93
N PHE A 41 8.31 -0.71 8.54
CA PHE A 41 8.18 0.66 8.08
C PHE A 41 9.44 1.45 8.45
N ASP A 42 9.98 2.18 7.47
CA ASP A 42 11.18 3.01 7.62
C ASP A 42 10.86 4.22 8.50
N THR A 43 11.48 4.26 9.68
CA THR A 43 11.32 5.33 10.66
C THR A 43 12.35 6.45 10.51
N SER A 44 13.21 6.39 9.48
CA SER A 44 14.14 7.47 9.19
C SER A 44 13.41 8.78 8.87
N LEU A 45 14.03 9.90 9.25
CA LEU A 45 13.46 11.23 9.02
C LEU A 45 13.30 11.46 7.52
N THR A 46 12.05 11.57 7.08
CA THR A 46 11.71 11.98 5.71
C THR A 46 11.39 13.47 5.71
N ALA A 47 12.20 14.25 4.99
CA ALA A 47 12.05 15.70 4.97
C ALA A 47 10.88 16.18 4.10
N ASN A 48 10.58 15.45 3.03
CA ASN A 48 9.65 15.90 2.00
C ASN A 48 8.60 14.83 1.70
N TYR A 49 7.37 15.27 1.45
CA TYR A 49 6.25 14.42 1.07
C TYR A 49 5.56 15.02 -0.16
N VAL A 50 4.94 14.16 -0.96
CA VAL A 50 3.97 14.55 -1.98
C VAL A 50 2.57 14.15 -1.52
N ASP A 51 1.61 15.04 -1.70
CA ASP A 51 0.22 14.75 -1.37
C ASP A 51 -0.40 13.89 -2.47
N SER A 52 -1.01 12.75 -2.11
CA SER A 52 -1.93 12.05 -3.01
C SER A 52 -3.31 12.65 -2.89
N ILE A 53 -3.88 13.02 -4.04
CA ILE A 53 -5.07 13.84 -4.17
C ILE A 53 -6.18 12.98 -4.75
N ASN A 54 -7.34 12.98 -4.10
CA ASN A 54 -8.52 12.33 -4.65
C ASN A 54 -9.01 13.12 -5.87
N PRO A 55 -8.99 12.55 -7.10
CA PRO A 55 -9.37 13.27 -8.31
C PRO A 55 -10.83 13.75 -8.34
N LYS A 56 -11.72 13.09 -7.59
CA LYS A 56 -13.15 13.43 -7.51
C LYS A 56 -13.38 14.73 -6.72
N THR A 57 -12.58 14.99 -5.69
CA THR A 57 -12.83 16.07 -4.72
C THR A 57 -11.74 17.12 -4.68
N GLY A 58 -10.55 16.83 -5.23
CA GLY A 58 -9.37 17.68 -5.12
C GLY A 58 -8.76 17.74 -3.71
N LYS A 59 -9.27 16.94 -2.75
CA LYS A 59 -8.74 16.88 -1.39
C LYS A 59 -7.61 15.85 -1.29
N SER A 60 -6.55 16.19 -0.57
CA SER A 60 -5.50 15.22 -0.22
C SER A 60 -6.02 14.21 0.80
N PHE A 61 -5.73 12.93 0.59
CA PHE A 61 -6.09 11.85 1.50
C PHE A 61 -4.88 11.14 2.13
N ALA A 62 -3.72 11.25 1.49
CA ALA A 62 -2.47 10.67 1.97
C ALA A 62 -1.26 11.55 1.60
N ARG A 63 -0.18 11.39 2.35
CA ARG A 63 1.14 11.97 2.07
C ARG A 63 2.12 10.85 1.82
N VAL A 64 2.72 10.84 0.63
CA VAL A 64 3.67 9.82 0.19
C VAL A 64 5.09 10.35 0.37
N PRO A 65 6.02 9.60 1.02
CA PRO A 65 7.36 10.07 1.27
C PRO A 65 8.15 10.26 -0.03
N ILE A 66 8.85 11.38 -0.17
CA ILE A 66 9.86 11.58 -1.23
C ILE A 66 11.18 11.06 -0.69
N SER A 67 11.50 9.82 -1.05
CA SER A 67 12.70 9.12 -0.59
C SER A 67 13.98 9.80 -1.07
N SER A 68 14.93 10.00 -0.15
CA SER A 68 16.28 10.46 -0.44
C SER A 68 17.11 9.36 -1.13
N ALA A 69 18.22 9.75 -1.77
CA ALA A 69 19.18 8.80 -2.35
C ALA A 69 19.66 7.76 -1.31
N ALA A 70 19.94 8.19 -0.07
CA ALA A 70 20.37 7.30 1.00
C ALA A 70 19.29 6.26 1.39
N GLN A 71 18.01 6.65 1.40
CA GLN A 71 16.91 5.70 1.67
C GLN A 71 16.74 4.69 0.52
N VAL A 72 16.95 5.14 -0.73
CA VAL A 72 16.95 4.24 -1.90
C VAL A 72 18.13 3.26 -1.83
N ASP A 73 19.33 3.74 -1.50
CA ASP A 73 20.52 2.89 -1.32
C ASP A 73 20.31 1.87 -0.20
N HIS A 74 19.69 2.27 0.91
CA HIS A 74 19.32 1.37 1.99
C HIS A 74 18.33 0.27 1.53
N ALA A 75 17.30 0.63 0.77
CA ALA A 75 16.37 -0.33 0.20
C ALA A 75 17.05 -1.32 -0.77
N LEU A 76 17.99 -0.82 -1.58
CA LEU A 76 18.78 -1.64 -2.50
C LEU A 76 19.67 -2.64 -1.74
N GLN A 77 20.35 -2.18 -0.70
CA GLN A 77 21.19 -3.03 0.15
C GLN A 77 20.35 -4.12 0.82
N ALA A 78 19.20 -3.76 1.39
CA ALA A 78 18.27 -4.70 1.99
C ALA A 78 17.79 -5.78 1.00
N ALA A 79 17.43 -5.38 -0.22
CA ALA A 79 17.04 -6.30 -1.29
C ALA A 79 18.21 -7.23 -1.70
N THR A 80 19.42 -6.67 -1.82
CA THR A 80 20.65 -7.42 -2.16
C THR A 80 20.98 -8.48 -1.10
N ASP A 81 20.83 -8.14 0.17
CA ASP A 81 21.06 -9.08 1.27
C ASP A 81 19.97 -10.15 1.35
N ALA A 82 18.70 -9.78 1.18
CA ALA A 82 17.59 -10.73 1.12
C ALA A 82 17.75 -11.73 -0.03
N PHE A 83 18.26 -11.29 -1.18
CA PHE A 83 18.47 -12.13 -2.37
C PHE A 83 19.40 -13.31 -2.10
N LYS A 84 20.43 -13.14 -1.27
CA LYS A 84 21.38 -14.23 -0.91
C LYS A 84 20.67 -15.46 -0.34
N LYS A 85 19.63 -15.25 0.46
CA LYS A 85 18.80 -16.33 1.03
C LYS A 85 17.62 -16.68 0.11
N TRP A 86 16.93 -15.69 -0.42
CA TRP A 86 15.72 -15.89 -1.22
C TRP A 86 15.99 -16.69 -2.51
N SER A 87 17.09 -16.41 -3.21
CA SER A 87 17.47 -17.13 -4.45
C SER A 87 17.66 -18.63 -4.24
N ARG A 88 17.99 -19.06 -3.02
CA ARG A 88 18.23 -20.47 -2.64
C ARG A 88 16.99 -21.17 -2.10
N THR A 89 15.86 -20.46 -1.97
CA THR A 89 14.59 -21.08 -1.56
C THR A 89 14.09 -22.05 -2.64
N THR A 90 13.27 -23.03 -2.26
CA THR A 90 12.69 -23.96 -3.24
C THR A 90 11.57 -23.28 -4.03
N ALA A 91 11.34 -23.72 -5.27
CA ALA A 91 10.22 -23.24 -6.07
C ALA A 91 8.87 -23.48 -5.36
N ALA A 92 8.72 -24.62 -4.69
CA ALA A 92 7.51 -24.95 -3.93
C ALA A 92 7.25 -23.97 -2.79
N PHE A 93 8.28 -23.59 -2.02
CA PHE A 93 8.14 -22.62 -0.93
C PHE A 93 7.82 -21.21 -1.46
N ARG A 94 8.44 -20.80 -2.58
CA ARG A 94 8.08 -19.52 -3.21
C ARG A 94 6.64 -19.52 -3.72
N SER A 95 6.22 -20.61 -4.35
CA SER A 95 4.85 -20.79 -4.83
C SER A 95 3.83 -20.70 -3.68
N SER A 96 4.08 -21.35 -2.54
CA SER A 96 3.16 -21.26 -1.39
C SER A 96 3.03 -19.83 -0.83
N LEU A 97 4.11 -19.05 -0.84
CA LEU A 97 4.07 -17.64 -0.46
C LEU A 97 3.28 -16.78 -1.45
N LEU A 98 3.50 -16.97 -2.76
CA LEU A 98 2.76 -16.24 -3.81
C LEU A 98 1.26 -16.57 -3.77
N GLN A 99 0.89 -17.85 -3.58
CA GLN A 99 -0.49 -18.27 -3.37
C GLN A 99 -1.11 -17.63 -2.13
N ARG A 100 -0.34 -17.49 -1.04
CA ARG A 100 -0.80 -16.77 0.15
C ARG A 100 -1.05 -15.30 -0.13
N VAL A 101 -0.22 -14.64 -0.94
CA VAL A 101 -0.45 -13.25 -1.38
C VAL A 101 -1.72 -13.15 -2.23
N ALA A 102 -1.93 -14.05 -3.20
CA ALA A 102 -3.15 -14.08 -4.00
C ALA A 102 -4.40 -14.19 -3.11
N PHE A 103 -4.39 -15.12 -2.14
CA PHE A 103 -5.48 -15.27 -1.18
C PHE A 103 -5.74 -14.00 -0.37
N LEU A 104 -4.68 -13.34 0.12
CA LEU A 104 -4.81 -12.10 0.91
C LEU A 104 -5.37 -10.95 0.07
N ILE A 105 -5.02 -10.86 -1.22
CA ILE A 105 -5.59 -9.87 -2.13
C ILE A 105 -7.09 -10.10 -2.32
N GLU A 106 -7.50 -11.37 -2.51
CA GLU A 106 -8.92 -11.74 -2.66
C GLU A 106 -9.73 -11.49 -1.39
N GLU A 107 -9.20 -11.89 -0.24
CA GLU A 107 -9.80 -11.65 1.08
C GLU A 107 -10.02 -10.15 1.35
N ASN A 108 -9.14 -9.30 0.85
CA ASN A 108 -9.18 -7.84 1.03
C ASN A 108 -9.65 -7.09 -0.22
N LYS A 109 -10.35 -7.76 -1.14
CA LYS A 109 -10.68 -7.21 -2.47
C LYS A 109 -11.41 -5.86 -2.40
N GLU A 110 -12.45 -5.75 -1.58
CA GLU A 110 -13.24 -4.52 -1.49
C GLU A 110 -12.43 -3.36 -0.94
N LEU A 111 -11.59 -3.62 0.06
CA LEU A 111 -10.67 -2.62 0.60
C LEU A 111 -9.71 -2.09 -0.47
N LEU A 112 -9.04 -2.99 -1.18
CA LEU A 112 -8.09 -2.64 -2.23
C LEU A 112 -8.77 -1.89 -3.38
N ALA A 113 -9.96 -2.33 -3.78
CA ALA A 113 -10.71 -1.69 -4.87
C ALA A 113 -11.19 -0.28 -4.50
N VAL A 114 -11.57 -0.05 -3.24
CA VAL A 114 -11.97 1.27 -2.75
C VAL A 114 -10.78 2.23 -2.75
N TRP A 115 -9.63 1.82 -2.20
CA TRP A 115 -8.42 2.65 -2.21
C TRP A 115 -7.93 2.96 -3.64
N GLU A 116 -7.93 1.97 -4.52
CA GLU A 116 -7.55 2.13 -5.93
C GLU A 116 -8.49 3.10 -6.67
N SER A 117 -9.79 3.06 -6.37
CA SER A 117 -10.77 3.98 -6.92
C SER A 117 -10.53 5.42 -6.45
N ILE A 118 -10.17 5.60 -5.18
CA ILE A 118 -9.88 6.92 -4.59
C ILE A 118 -8.59 7.53 -5.13
N ASP A 119 -7.53 6.73 -5.28
CA ASP A 119 -6.24 7.22 -5.79
C ASP A 119 -6.29 7.57 -7.28
N GLN A 120 -6.93 6.72 -8.09
CA GLN A 120 -6.90 6.85 -9.56
C GLN A 120 -8.15 7.50 -10.16
N GLY A 121 -9.23 7.68 -9.39
CA GLY A 121 -10.49 8.28 -9.85
C GLY A 121 -11.34 7.37 -10.75
N LYS A 122 -10.97 6.10 -10.93
CA LYS A 122 -11.76 5.11 -11.68
C LYS A 122 -12.98 4.64 -10.88
N THR A 123 -13.97 4.04 -11.53
CA THR A 123 -15.10 3.44 -10.81
C THR A 123 -14.63 2.25 -9.96
N VAL A 124 -15.22 2.06 -8.77
CA VAL A 124 -14.90 0.92 -7.91
C VAL A 124 -15.16 -0.43 -8.60
N ALA A 125 -16.16 -0.49 -9.50
CA ALA A 125 -16.41 -1.67 -10.32
C ALA A 125 -15.21 -2.01 -11.24
N ARG A 126 -14.58 -0.99 -11.85
CA ARG A 126 -13.36 -1.18 -12.63
C ARG A 126 -12.17 -1.57 -11.74
N ALA A 127 -12.02 -0.93 -10.59
CA ALA A 127 -10.96 -1.25 -9.63
C ALA A 127 -11.04 -2.71 -9.16
N ARG A 128 -12.24 -3.25 -8.88
CA ARG A 128 -12.44 -4.67 -8.50
C ARG A 128 -11.89 -5.64 -9.54
N VAL A 129 -12.10 -5.37 -10.83
CA VAL A 129 -11.55 -6.20 -11.92
C VAL A 129 -10.02 -6.16 -11.94
N GLU A 130 -9.42 -5.01 -11.62
CA GLU A 130 -7.97 -4.87 -11.56
C GLU A 130 -7.37 -5.60 -10.35
N VAL A 131 -8.07 -5.60 -9.21
CA VAL A 131 -7.71 -6.39 -8.02
C VAL A 131 -7.80 -7.90 -8.30
N ASP A 132 -8.85 -8.37 -8.99
CA ASP A 132 -8.96 -9.77 -9.40
C ASP A 132 -7.80 -10.20 -10.33
N ARG A 133 -7.43 -9.31 -11.25
CA ARG A 133 -6.27 -9.53 -12.14
C ARG A 133 -4.97 -9.55 -11.35
N ALA A 134 -4.82 -8.67 -10.35
CA ALA A 134 -3.64 -8.67 -9.48
C ALA A 134 -3.53 -10.00 -8.72
N ALA A 135 -4.61 -10.49 -8.09
CA ALA A 135 -4.63 -11.80 -7.44
C ALA A 135 -4.26 -12.92 -8.41
N THR A 136 -4.80 -12.90 -9.63
CA THR A 136 -4.49 -13.89 -10.67
C THR A 136 -3.01 -13.89 -11.08
N ASN A 137 -2.36 -12.72 -11.17
CA ASN A 137 -0.93 -12.63 -11.50
C ASN A 137 -0.02 -13.24 -10.41
N PHE A 138 -0.51 -13.35 -9.17
CA PHE A 138 0.20 -14.00 -8.07
C PHE A 138 -0.05 -15.52 -8.00
N ARG A 139 -0.97 -16.07 -8.82
CA ARG A 139 -1.25 -17.51 -8.86
C ARG A 139 -0.22 -18.30 -9.67
#